data_AF-A0A4S1XHF5-F1
#
_entry.id   AF-A0A4S1XHF5-F1
#
_cell.length_a   1.000
_cell.length_b   1.000
_cell.length_c   1.000
_cell.angle_alpha   90.00
_cell.angle_beta   90.00
_cell.angle_gamma   90.00
#
_symmetry.space_group_name_H-M   'P 1'
#
loop_
_entity.id
_entity.type
_entity.pdbx_description
1 polymer ?
#
loop_
_entity_poly.entity_id
_entity_poly.type
_entity_poly.pdbx_seq_one_letter_code
_entity_poly.pdbx_strand_id
1 'polypeptide(L)'
;MAVQGFKGLGWFLCGVVVAPACYLVNSHGAAEQARLEATKLAIVQAQRDIRGLETEFNTRANLAQLERWNGDVLALSAPVAQQYLANEMALASLGQQPADIQVAALVVPVGAPPTQAASQVVVPAANSVQAIASAKSVAQQDGELRKLMKKADRQAIASVDRGVLSASTMDDLRKLAKREKLALR
;
A
#
# COMPACT_ATOMS: atom_id res chain seq x y z
N MET A 1 25.16 -58.46 -50.54
CA MET A 1 24.15 -58.75 -49.48
C MET A 1 24.34 -57.90 -48.20
N ALA A 2 24.90 -56.68 -48.25
CA ALA A 2 25.18 -55.88 -47.04
C ALA A 2 24.25 -54.66 -46.82
N VAL A 3 23.41 -54.31 -47.81
CA VAL A 3 22.64 -53.05 -47.80
C VAL A 3 21.35 -53.13 -46.96
N GLN A 4 20.83 -54.33 -46.67
CA GLN A 4 19.59 -54.47 -45.90
C GLN A 4 19.75 -54.36 -44.37
N GLY A 5 20.95 -54.61 -43.83
CA GLY A 5 21.22 -54.50 -42.38
C GLY A 5 21.19 -53.07 -41.85
N PHE A 6 21.55 -52.08 -42.69
CA PHE A 6 21.53 -50.67 -42.32
C PHE A 6 20.12 -50.09 -42.14
N LYS A 7 19.09 -50.71 -42.75
CA LYS A 7 17.70 -50.23 -42.63
C LYS A 7 17.18 -50.38 -41.19
N GLY A 8 17.53 -51.47 -40.50
CA GLY A 8 17.19 -51.66 -39.09
C GLY A 8 17.92 -50.70 -38.15
N LEU A 9 19.19 -50.43 -38.43
CA LEU A 9 20.00 -49.49 -37.65
C LEU A 9 19.46 -48.06 -37.76
N GLY A 10 18.97 -47.64 -38.92
CA GLY A 10 18.32 -46.34 -39.11
C GLY A 10 17.04 -46.17 -38.29
N TRP A 11 16.18 -47.20 -38.24
CA TRP A 11 14.98 -47.19 -37.40
C TRP A 11 15.32 -47.14 -35.91
N PHE A 12 16.36 -47.87 -35.48
CA PHE A 12 16.82 -47.85 -34.11
C PHE A 12 17.37 -46.46 -33.72
N LEU A 13 18.20 -45.87 -34.58
CA LEU A 13 18.74 -44.51 -34.37
C LEU A 13 17.64 -43.47 -34.26
N CYS A 14 16.59 -43.58 -35.09
CA CYS A 14 15.41 -42.71 -35.03
C CYS A 14 14.71 -42.80 -33.65
N GLY A 15 14.48 -44.02 -33.15
CA GLY A 15 13.90 -44.23 -31.82
C GLY A 15 14.76 -43.65 -30.69
N VAL A 16 16.08 -43.84 -30.77
CA VAL A 16 17.05 -43.33 -29.78
C VAL A 16 17.09 -41.80 -29.76
N VAL A 17 16.80 -41.11 -30.86
CA VAL A 17 16.76 -39.64 -30.91
C VAL A 17 15.39 -39.09 -30.50
N VAL A 18 14.30 -39.74 -30.93
CA VAL A 18 12.93 -39.27 -30.70
C VAL A 18 12.49 -39.48 -29.24
N ALA A 19 12.84 -40.61 -28.63
CA ALA A 19 12.41 -40.91 -27.26
C ALA A 19 12.94 -39.90 -26.21
N PRO A 20 14.24 -39.53 -26.20
CA PRO A 20 14.75 -38.48 -25.31
C PRO A 20 14.18 -37.10 -25.64
N ALA A 21 13.96 -36.77 -26.91
CA ALA A 21 13.38 -35.49 -27.30
C ALA A 21 11.95 -35.34 -26.77
N CYS A 22 11.13 -36.39 -26.90
CA CYS A 22 9.78 -36.44 -26.34
C CYS A 22 9.80 -36.37 -24.80
N TYR A 23 10.77 -37.03 -24.16
CA TYR A 23 10.97 -36.96 -22.71
C TYR A 23 11.31 -35.55 -22.22
N LEU A 24 12.24 -34.86 -22.89
CA LEU A 24 12.64 -33.51 -22.53
C LEU A 24 11.45 -32.54 -22.65
N VAL A 25 10.71 -32.58 -23.76
CA VAL A 25 9.50 -31.78 -23.98
C VAL A 25 8.46 -32.00 -22.86
N ASN A 26 8.27 -33.24 -22.42
CA ASN A 26 7.35 -33.54 -21.33
C ASN A 26 7.87 -33.08 -19.95
N SER A 27 9.18 -33.18 -19.70
CA SER A 27 9.80 -32.80 -18.42
C SER A 27 9.77 -31.29 -18.14
N HIS A 28 9.77 -30.45 -19.17
CA HIS A 28 9.65 -28.99 -19.03
C HIS A 28 8.33 -28.59 -18.35
N GLY A 29 7.26 -29.39 -18.50
CA GLY A 29 5.98 -29.14 -17.86
C GLY A 29 6.05 -29.16 -16.33
N ALA A 30 6.85 -30.04 -15.74
CA ALA A 30 6.98 -30.15 -14.28
C ALA A 30 7.70 -28.93 -13.68
N ALA A 31 8.73 -28.42 -14.36
CA ALA A 31 9.46 -27.23 -13.91
C ALA A 31 8.58 -25.96 -14.01
N GLU A 32 7.77 -25.83 -15.07
CA GLU A 32 6.85 -24.71 -15.22
C GLU A 32 5.68 -24.78 -14.22
N GLN A 33 5.15 -25.97 -13.93
CA GLN A 33 4.13 -26.15 -12.89
C GLN A 33 4.66 -25.74 -11.51
N ALA A 34 5.89 -26.12 -11.15
CA ALA A 34 6.50 -25.72 -9.89
C ALA A 34 6.67 -24.19 -9.78
N ARG A 35 7.06 -23.51 -10.87
CA ARG A 35 7.15 -22.05 -10.91
C ARG A 35 5.80 -21.36 -10.77
N LEU A 36 4.76 -21.92 -11.41
CA LEU A 36 3.40 -21.41 -11.29
C LEU A 36 2.86 -21.58 -9.87
N GLU A 37 3.10 -22.71 -9.22
CA GLU A 37 2.71 -22.93 -7.82
C GLU A 37 3.42 -21.98 -6.87
N ALA A 38 4.75 -21.80 -7.03
CA ALA A 38 5.51 -20.84 -6.23
C ALA A 38 4.95 -19.41 -6.36
N THR A 39 4.61 -19.00 -7.58
CA THR A 39 4.03 -17.67 -7.84
C THR A 39 2.64 -17.53 -7.22
N LYS A 40 1.79 -18.56 -7.32
CA LYS A 40 0.46 -18.58 -6.69
C LYS A 40 0.56 -18.44 -5.17
N LEU A 41 1.50 -19.15 -4.54
CA LEU A 41 1.75 -19.02 -3.10
C LEU A 41 2.23 -17.62 -2.73
N ALA A 42 3.14 -17.04 -3.51
CA ALA A 42 3.61 -15.67 -3.30
C ALA A 42 2.47 -14.64 -3.42
N ILE A 43 1.55 -14.81 -4.38
CA ILE A 43 0.37 -13.94 -4.52
C ILE A 43 -0.52 -14.03 -3.28
N VAL A 44 -0.82 -15.24 -2.81
CA VAL A 44 -1.67 -15.42 -1.62
C VAL A 44 -1.00 -14.81 -0.38
N GLN A 45 0.32 -14.95 -0.25
CA GLN A 45 1.06 -14.31 0.85
C GLN A 45 0.98 -12.78 0.76
N ALA A 46 1.27 -12.21 -0.41
CA ALA A 46 1.19 -10.76 -0.62
C ALA A 46 -0.23 -10.22 -0.34
N GLN A 47 -1.28 -10.96 -0.69
CA GLN A 47 -2.65 -10.57 -0.36
C GLN A 47 -2.94 -10.55 1.14
N ARG A 48 -2.33 -11.44 1.94
CA ARG A 48 -2.46 -11.39 3.40
C ARG A 48 -1.71 -10.21 3.97
N ASP A 49 -0.51 -9.95 3.46
CA ASP A 49 0.32 -8.84 3.90
C ASP A 49 -0.39 -7.50 3.61
N ILE A 50 -0.99 -7.34 2.43
CA ILE A 50 -1.80 -6.16 2.07
C ILE A 50 -2.93 -5.96 3.07
N ARG A 51 -3.69 -7.01 3.39
CA ARG A 51 -4.79 -6.90 4.38
C ARG A 51 -4.29 -6.50 5.76
N GLY A 52 -3.12 -7.01 6.18
CA GLY A 52 -2.50 -6.60 7.44
C GLY A 52 -2.06 -5.14 7.44
N LEU A 53 -1.44 -4.68 6.35
CA LEU A 53 -1.03 -3.29 6.19
C LEU A 53 -2.23 -2.34 6.13
N GLU A 54 -3.33 -2.74 5.50
CA GLU A 54 -4.56 -1.97 5.42
C GLU A 54 -5.21 -1.80 6.80
N THR A 55 -5.21 -2.82 7.66
CA THR A 55 -5.77 -2.70 9.02
C THR A 55 -4.90 -1.81 9.90
N GLU A 56 -3.57 -1.93 9.83
CA GLU A 56 -2.64 -1.03 10.52
C GLU A 56 -2.78 0.42 10.04
N PHE A 57 -2.94 0.63 8.74
CA PHE A 57 -3.12 1.97 8.20
C PHE A 57 -4.47 2.57 8.60
N ASN A 58 -5.55 1.80 8.52
CA ASN A 58 -6.89 2.27 8.92
C ASN A 58 -6.91 2.68 10.39
N THR A 59 -6.34 1.87 11.28
CA THR A 59 -6.24 2.21 12.71
C THR A 59 -5.43 3.49 12.96
N ARG A 60 -4.29 3.68 12.29
CA ARG A 60 -3.48 4.91 12.43
C ARG A 60 -4.15 6.14 11.81
N ALA A 61 -4.80 5.99 10.67
CA ALA A 61 -5.51 7.07 9.99
C ALA A 61 -6.77 7.52 10.76
N ASN A 62 -7.46 6.58 11.41
CA ASN A 62 -8.64 6.86 12.21
C ASN A 62 -8.30 7.79 13.40
N LEU A 63 -7.16 7.56 14.08
CA LEU A 63 -6.72 8.45 15.18
C LEU A 63 -6.49 9.89 14.73
N ALA A 64 -5.78 10.09 13.61
CA ALA A 64 -5.55 11.43 13.07
C ALA A 64 -6.86 12.12 12.64
N GLN A 65 -7.83 11.35 12.12
CA GLN A 65 -9.15 11.87 11.78
C GLN A 65 -9.96 12.24 13.02
N LEU A 66 -9.93 11.42 14.07
CA LEU A 66 -10.57 11.72 15.35
C LEU A 66 -9.99 12.97 16.00
N GLU A 67 -8.66 13.14 15.97
CA GLU A 67 -8.00 14.33 16.49
C GLU A 67 -8.41 15.59 15.70
N ARG A 68 -8.48 15.49 14.38
CA ARG A 68 -8.99 16.56 13.53
C ARG A 68 -10.45 16.88 13.85
N TRP A 69 -11.33 15.90 13.97
CA TRP A 69 -12.75 16.11 14.29
C TRP A 69 -12.93 16.68 15.70
N ASN A 70 -12.08 16.25 16.64
CA ASN A 70 -12.02 16.79 17.99
C ASN A 70 -11.69 18.29 17.96
N GLY A 71 -10.66 18.69 17.20
CA GLY A 71 -10.28 20.10 17.04
C GLY A 71 -11.27 20.94 16.22
N ASP A 72 -11.80 20.42 15.11
CA ASP A 72 -12.57 21.19 14.13
C ASP A 72 -14.05 21.37 14.52
N VAL A 73 -14.67 20.38 15.19
CA VAL A 73 -16.14 20.35 15.40
C VAL A 73 -16.52 20.12 16.86
N LEU A 74 -15.82 19.22 17.53
CA LEU A 74 -16.27 18.66 18.81
C LEU A 74 -15.71 19.42 20.02
N ALA A 75 -14.59 20.14 19.89
CA ALA A 75 -13.89 20.87 20.95
C ALA A 75 -13.68 20.05 22.24
N LEU A 76 -13.52 18.73 22.11
CA LEU A 76 -13.38 17.80 23.23
C LEU A 76 -11.94 17.79 23.76
N SER A 77 -11.57 18.78 24.58
CA SER A 77 -10.32 18.71 25.35
C SER A 77 -10.46 17.77 26.55
N ALA A 78 -9.38 17.10 26.94
CA ALA A 78 -9.36 16.35 28.21
C ALA A 78 -9.65 17.32 29.38
N PRO A 79 -10.49 16.92 30.37
CA PRO A 79 -10.86 17.82 31.45
C PRO A 79 -9.63 18.29 32.23
N VAL A 80 -9.55 19.59 32.52
CA VAL A 80 -8.46 20.15 33.32
C VAL A 80 -8.64 19.78 34.79
N ALA A 81 -7.54 19.69 35.55
CA ALA A 81 -7.54 19.29 36.97
C ALA A 81 -8.53 20.10 37.83
N GLN A 82 -8.76 21.36 37.46
CA GLN A 82 -9.68 22.29 38.12
C GLN A 82 -11.17 21.98 37.89
N GLN A 83 -11.50 21.16 36.88
CA GLN A 83 -12.87 20.67 36.65
C GLN A 83 -13.20 19.42 37.47
N TYR A 84 -12.20 18.80 38.11
CA TYR A 84 -12.41 17.71 39.04
C TYR A 84 -12.59 18.24 40.46
N LEU A 85 -13.47 17.59 41.21
CA LEU A 85 -13.61 17.88 42.64
C LEU A 85 -12.43 17.29 43.40
N ALA A 86 -11.87 18.08 44.32
CA ALA A 86 -10.66 17.71 45.05
C ALA A 86 -10.89 16.65 46.14
N ASN A 87 -12.12 16.44 46.61
CA ASN A 87 -12.42 15.48 47.68
C ASN A 87 -13.88 14.97 47.66
N GLU A 88 -14.11 13.84 48.32
CA GLU A 88 -15.42 13.16 48.44
C GLU A 88 -16.47 14.00 49.19
N MET A 89 -16.06 14.87 50.11
CA MET A 89 -16.97 15.74 50.85
C MET A 89 -17.57 16.83 49.95
N ALA A 90 -16.78 17.36 49.01
CA ALA A 90 -17.24 18.28 47.98
C ALA A 90 -18.21 17.58 47.02
N LEU A 91 -18.00 16.28 46.73
CA LEU A 91 -18.91 15.49 45.91
C LEU A 91 -20.26 15.27 46.62
N ALA A 92 -20.23 14.96 47.91
CA ALA A 92 -21.44 14.83 48.72
C ALA A 92 -22.26 16.13 48.76
N SER A 93 -21.60 17.29 48.78
CA SER A 93 -22.29 18.59 48.79
C SER A 93 -23.06 18.92 47.49
N LEU A 94 -22.71 18.27 46.37
CA LEU A 94 -23.36 18.48 45.07
C LEU A 94 -24.80 17.91 45.02
N GLY A 95 -25.11 16.90 45.83
CA GLY A 95 -26.43 16.25 45.88
C GLY A 95 -27.42 16.88 46.87
N GLN A 96 -26.95 17.80 47.73
CA GLN A 96 -27.76 18.37 48.82
C GLN A 96 -28.52 19.66 48.42
N GLN A 97 -28.08 20.34 47.37
CA GLN A 97 -28.76 21.52 46.83
C GLN A 97 -29.76 21.07 45.76
N PRO A 98 -30.99 21.62 45.65
CA PRO A 98 -31.79 21.48 44.45
C PRO A 98 -31.06 22.23 43.33
N ALA A 99 -30.10 21.55 42.71
CA ALA A 99 -29.39 22.07 41.56
C ALA A 99 -30.39 22.09 40.41
N ASP A 100 -30.62 23.29 39.85
CA ASP A 100 -31.04 23.38 38.46
C ASP A 100 -30.05 22.53 37.67
N ILE A 101 -30.50 21.38 37.17
CA ILE A 101 -29.65 20.39 36.50
C ILE A 101 -29.19 21.03 35.20
N GLN A 102 -28.12 21.82 35.27
CA GLN A 102 -27.38 22.23 34.10
C GLN A 102 -26.52 21.04 33.71
N VAL A 103 -27.15 20.12 32.98
CA VAL A 103 -26.41 19.21 32.12
C VAL A 103 -25.49 20.11 31.31
N ALA A 104 -24.18 19.83 31.31
CA ALA A 104 -23.25 20.50 30.42
C ALA A 104 -23.62 20.14 28.97
N ALA A 105 -24.64 20.80 28.45
CA ALA A 105 -24.98 20.82 27.05
C ALA A 105 -23.91 21.68 26.38
N LEU A 106 -23.35 21.13 25.30
CA LEU A 106 -22.35 21.76 24.47
C LEU A 106 -22.84 23.16 24.02
N VAL A 107 -22.40 24.21 24.71
CA VAL A 107 -22.53 25.59 24.23
C VAL A 107 -21.42 25.77 23.20
N VAL A 108 -21.74 25.51 21.93
CA VAL A 108 -20.95 26.00 20.80
C VAL A 108 -21.09 27.52 20.80
N PRO A 109 -20.04 28.33 21.05
CA PRO A 109 -20.16 29.77 20.99
C PRO A 109 -20.25 30.18 19.52
N VAL A 110 -21.45 30.21 18.96
CA VAL A 110 -21.70 30.94 17.72
C VAL A 110 -21.84 32.42 18.09
N GLY A 111 -20.73 33.15 17.98
CA GLY A 111 -20.77 34.61 17.83
C GLY A 111 -20.51 35.48 19.06
N ALA A 112 -19.60 35.11 19.96
CA ALA A 112 -19.05 36.08 20.93
C ALA A 112 -17.64 36.53 20.50
N PRO A 113 -17.34 37.85 20.44
CA PRO A 113 -16.02 38.32 20.06
C PRO A 113 -14.97 37.89 21.11
N PRO A 114 -13.74 37.55 20.69
CA PRO A 114 -12.75 36.97 21.58
C PRO A 114 -12.31 38.02 22.61
N THR A 115 -12.64 37.79 23.88
CA THR A 115 -11.89 38.44 24.97
C THR A 115 -10.64 37.61 25.19
N GLN A 116 -9.52 38.13 24.67
CA GLN A 116 -8.19 37.58 24.89
C GLN A 116 -7.86 37.66 26.39
N ALA A 117 -8.06 36.56 27.11
CA ALA A 117 -7.30 36.30 28.31
C ALA A 117 -5.94 35.74 27.88
N ALA A 118 -4.90 36.56 28.04
CA ALA A 118 -3.53 36.17 27.74
C ALA A 118 -3.09 35.05 28.72
N SER A 119 -3.17 33.80 28.28
CA SER A 119 -2.51 32.68 28.94
C SER A 119 -1.01 32.80 28.71
N GLN A 120 -0.30 33.25 29.75
CA GLN A 120 1.15 33.19 29.78
C GLN A 120 1.59 31.73 29.85
N VAL A 121 2.23 31.26 28.80
CA VAL A 121 2.87 29.94 28.76
C VAL A 121 4.13 30.03 29.62
N VAL A 122 4.12 29.43 30.80
CA VAL A 122 5.35 29.08 31.51
C VAL A 122 5.88 27.81 30.86
N VAL A 123 6.93 27.98 30.04
CA VAL A 123 7.72 26.89 29.49
C VAL A 123 8.71 26.42 30.58
N PRO A 124 8.68 25.16 31.04
CA PRO A 124 9.80 24.64 31.79
C PRO A 124 10.99 24.48 30.84
N ALA A 125 12.13 25.04 31.23
CA ALA A 125 13.38 24.98 30.47
C ALA A 125 13.79 23.52 30.21
N ALA A 126 13.57 23.07 28.98
CA ALA A 126 14.14 21.83 28.47
C ALA A 126 15.55 22.13 27.95
N ASN A 127 16.55 21.53 28.61
CA ASN A 127 17.92 21.49 28.14
C ASN A 127 17.97 21.06 26.67
N SER A 128 18.57 21.90 25.83
CA SER A 128 18.79 21.65 24.42
C SER A 128 19.79 20.51 24.24
N VAL A 129 19.31 19.32 23.92
CA VAL A 129 20.16 18.30 23.30
C VAL A 129 20.38 18.73 21.86
N GLN A 130 21.64 19.05 21.54
CA GLN A 130 22.11 19.42 20.21
C GLN A 130 21.62 18.42 19.17
N ALA A 131 20.74 18.90 18.28
CA ALA A 131 20.35 18.19 17.08
C ALA A 131 21.55 18.14 16.13
N ILE A 132 22.01 16.92 15.87
CA ILE A 132 22.90 16.63 14.76
C ILE A 132 22.16 17.02 13.48
N ALA A 133 22.80 17.88 12.70
CA ALA A 133 22.31 18.41 11.45
C ALA A 133 21.95 17.29 10.46
N SER A 134 20.68 17.24 10.03
CA SER A 134 20.24 17.20 8.62
C SER A 134 18.74 16.91 8.57
N ALA A 135 17.90 17.86 9.02
CA ALA A 135 16.45 17.75 8.90
C ALA A 135 16.00 18.60 7.70
N LYS A 136 15.88 17.95 6.54
CA LYS A 136 15.24 18.57 5.37
C LYS A 136 13.77 18.81 5.71
N SER A 137 13.30 20.05 5.56
CA SER A 137 11.91 20.46 5.87
C SER A 137 10.88 19.52 5.22
N VAL A 138 9.79 19.22 5.94
CA VAL A 138 8.68 18.34 5.51
C VAL A 138 8.16 18.73 4.11
N ALA A 139 8.07 20.03 3.82
CA ALA A 139 7.67 20.53 2.49
C ALA A 139 8.62 20.10 1.36
N GLN A 140 9.89 19.93 1.67
CA GLN A 140 10.92 19.51 0.72
C GLN A 140 10.96 17.99 0.56
N GLN A 141 10.52 17.22 1.57
CA GLN A 141 10.29 15.77 1.48
C GLN A 141 9.08 15.46 0.60
N ASP A 142 7.97 16.18 0.76
CA ASP A 142 6.77 16.04 -0.08
C ASP A 142 7.06 16.36 -1.55
N GLY A 143 7.86 17.40 -1.80
CA GLY A 143 8.31 17.77 -3.14
C GLY A 143 9.17 16.69 -3.80
N GLU A 144 10.02 15.99 -3.04
CA GLU A 144 10.80 14.87 -3.55
C GLU A 144 9.97 13.61 -3.75
N LEU A 145 9.05 13.30 -2.84
CA LEU A 145 8.12 12.18 -2.99
C LEU A 145 7.31 12.32 -4.27
N ARG A 146 6.75 13.51 -4.55
CA ARG A 146 6.03 13.80 -5.80
C ARG A 146 6.91 13.64 -7.05
N LYS A 147 8.19 14.01 -6.97
CA LYS A 147 9.14 13.83 -8.10
C LYS A 147 9.46 12.36 -8.33
N LEU A 148 9.62 11.58 -7.26
CA LEU A 148 9.87 10.13 -7.33
C LEU A 148 8.65 9.41 -7.90
N MET A 149 7.44 9.75 -7.46
CA MET A 149 6.20 9.20 -8.00
C MET A 149 6.06 9.48 -9.51
N LYS A 150 6.33 10.71 -9.96
CA LYS A 150 6.32 11.03 -11.41
C LYS A 150 7.37 10.25 -12.21
N LYS A 151 8.54 9.99 -11.64
CA LYS A 151 9.57 9.16 -12.30
C LYS A 151 9.14 7.70 -12.38
N ALA A 152 8.56 7.15 -11.32
CA ALA A 152 8.06 5.78 -11.29
C ALA A 152 6.92 5.59 -12.30
N ASP A 153 5.99 6.53 -12.38
CA ASP A 153 4.90 6.52 -13.36
C ASP A 153 5.43 6.58 -14.81
N ARG A 154 6.41 7.44 -15.08
CA ARG A 154 7.09 7.49 -16.39
C ARG A 154 7.81 6.19 -16.72
N GLN A 155 8.42 5.52 -15.75
CA GLN A 155 9.05 4.22 -15.94
C GLN A 155 8.02 3.11 -16.20
N ALA A 156 6.88 3.13 -15.51
CA ALA A 156 5.78 2.21 -15.74
C ALA A 156 5.26 2.35 -17.18
N ILE A 157 4.99 3.58 -17.62
CA ILE A 157 4.54 3.88 -18.99
C ILE A 157 5.58 3.41 -20.02
N ALA A 158 6.87 3.67 -19.79
CA ALA A 158 7.94 3.23 -20.68
C ALA A 158 8.07 1.69 -20.75
N SER A 159 7.76 0.98 -19.66
CA SER A 159 7.81 -0.48 -19.62
C SER A 159 6.66 -1.12 -20.41
N VAL A 160 5.47 -0.51 -20.35
CA VAL A 160 4.29 -0.92 -21.12
C VAL A 160 4.52 -0.68 -22.61
N ASP A 161 5.02 0.48 -23.00
CA ASP A 161 5.33 0.81 -24.40
C ASP A 161 6.33 -0.18 -25.01
N ARG A 162 7.34 -0.59 -24.23
CA ARG A 162 8.31 -1.61 -24.65
C ARG A 162 7.69 -3.01 -24.84
N GLY A 163 6.67 -3.34 -24.05
CA GLY A 163 5.91 -4.60 -24.19
C GLY A 163 5.03 -4.60 -25.45
N VAL A 164 4.34 -3.49 -25.71
CA VAL A 164 3.50 -3.29 -26.90
C VAL A 164 4.35 -3.26 -28.18
N LEU A 165 5.50 -2.59 -28.14
CA LEU A 165 6.46 -2.49 -29.23
C LEU A 165 7.48 -3.64 -29.26
N SER A 166 7.25 -4.72 -28.51
CA SER A 166 8.18 -5.85 -28.53
C SER A 166 8.19 -6.52 -29.90
N ALA A 167 9.38 -6.95 -30.32
CA ALA A 167 9.60 -7.55 -31.63
C ALA A 167 8.72 -8.78 -31.89
N SER A 168 8.31 -9.49 -30.83
CA SER A 168 7.37 -10.62 -30.92
C SER A 168 5.95 -10.18 -31.28
N THR A 169 5.40 -9.15 -30.61
CA THR A 169 4.04 -8.65 -30.89
C THR A 169 3.95 -8.07 -32.31
N MET A 170 4.99 -7.36 -32.75
CA MET A 170 5.08 -6.83 -34.10
C MET A 170 5.16 -7.94 -35.17
N ASP A 171 5.84 -9.04 -34.86
CA ASP A 171 5.97 -10.18 -35.79
C ASP A 171 4.67 -11.00 -35.87
N ASP A 172 3.95 -11.15 -34.76
CA ASP A 172 2.62 -11.78 -34.73
C ASP A 172 1.58 -10.98 -35.51
N LEU A 173 1.57 -9.65 -35.37
CA LEU A 173 0.71 -8.78 -36.20
C LEU A 173 1.02 -8.92 -37.69
N ARG A 174 2.30 -8.98 -38.07
CA ARG A 174 2.69 -9.21 -39.47
C ARG A 174 2.28 -10.59 -39.98
N LYS A 175 2.38 -11.63 -39.15
CA LYS A 175 1.94 -12.99 -39.50
C LYS A 175 0.43 -13.05 -39.68
N LEU A 176 -0.34 -12.39 -38.82
CA LEU A 176 -1.79 -12.29 -38.92
C LEU A 176 -2.21 -11.54 -40.19
N ALA A 177 -1.60 -10.39 -40.46
CA ALA A 177 -1.87 -9.60 -41.67
C ALA A 177 -1.55 -10.38 -42.96
N LYS A 178 -0.49 -11.20 -42.97
CA LYS A 178 -0.17 -12.10 -44.10
C LYS A 178 -1.22 -13.18 -44.28
N ARG A 179 -1.73 -13.76 -43.19
CA ARG A 179 -2.80 -14.78 -43.24
C ARG A 179 -4.09 -14.19 -43.79
N GLU A 180 -4.49 -13.00 -43.34
CA GLU A 180 -5.69 -12.33 -43.85
C GLU A 180 -5.56 -11.97 -45.33
N LYS A 181 -4.39 -11.47 -45.76
CA LYS A 181 -4.13 -11.15 -47.17
C LYS A 181 -4.18 -12.38 -48.09
N LEU A 182 -3.82 -13.56 -47.57
CA LEU A 182 -3.94 -14.83 -48.30
C LEU A 182 -5.38 -15.37 -48.30
N ALA A 183 -6.16 -15.09 -47.25
CA ALA A 183 -7.57 -15.48 -47.19
C ALA A 183 -8.49 -14.62 -48.08
N LEU A 184 -8.06 -13.40 -48.41
CA LEU A 184 -8.79 -12.46 -49.28
C LEU A 184 -8.43 -12.59 -50.78
N ARG A 185 -7.72 -13.65 -51.17
CA ARG A 185 -7.27 -13.88 -52.55
C ARG A 185 -7.71 -15.25 -53.05
#